data_AF-A0A1J5QVB5-F1
#
_entry.id   AF-A0A1J5QVB5-F1
#
_cell.length_a   1.000
_cell.length_b   1.000
_cell.length_c   1.000
_cell.angle_alpha   90.00
_cell.angle_beta   90.00
_cell.angle_gamma   90.00
#
_symmetry.space_group_name_H-M   'P 1'
#
loop_
_entity.id
_entity.type
_entity.pdbx_description
1 polymer ?
#
loop_
_entity_poly.entity_id
_entity_poly.type
_entity_poly.pdbx_seq_one_letter_code
_entity_poly.pdbx_strand_id
1 'polypeptide(L)'
;MRIERSQSVTIWMQGGLGNQLFQLNAGFHASTSVKAPLRISRVSYLHNRLRRYEIRSMTPDVSHESLIEGLYIGSPYSDGEPATETPRGRLRIRTSIKDVEGPGDLLLGFFQDQASVAYSSTPVTSRLSMVRLSRAGSRVANIARGAVVAHVRRGDYAVTTAAKSMFGELSTRYYREALEALGASLTETVFFTDDVAHVMRDFGVPRTSVIGSADLASPLETVAVMGLAGSIVIPNSTFSWWASELVRRCGRVVAPQRWFLDRPEEFSPARSDWIRVAN
;
A
#
# COMPACT_ATOMS: atom_id res chain seq x y z
N MET A 1 -21.76 -27.49 -20.40
CA MET A 1 -20.36 -27.04 -20.37
C MET A 1 -19.87 -27.13 -18.92
N ARG A 2 -19.10 -28.16 -18.56
CA ARG A 2 -18.51 -28.28 -17.22
C ARG A 2 -17.48 -27.16 -17.10
N ILE A 3 -17.71 -26.21 -16.20
CA ILE A 3 -16.72 -25.19 -15.86
C ILE A 3 -15.58 -25.98 -15.20
N GLU A 4 -14.42 -26.08 -15.86
CA GLU A 4 -13.22 -26.59 -15.21
C GLU A 4 -13.01 -25.78 -13.93
N ARG A 5 -13.05 -26.45 -12.78
CA ARG A 5 -12.75 -25.80 -11.51
C ARG A 5 -11.33 -25.25 -11.62
N SER A 6 -11.20 -23.94 -11.49
CA SER A 6 -9.90 -23.28 -11.51
C SER A 6 -8.97 -23.98 -10.54
N GLN A 7 -7.81 -24.42 -11.02
CA GLN A 7 -6.77 -25.07 -10.21
C GLN A 7 -5.93 -24.05 -9.42
N SER A 8 -6.39 -22.79 -9.33
CA SER A 8 -5.68 -21.68 -8.68
C SER A 8 -6.55 -20.98 -7.66
N VAL A 9 -5.91 -20.23 -6.76
CA VAL A 9 -6.54 -19.15 -6.00
C VAL A 9 -6.38 -17.86 -6.80
N THR A 10 -7.43 -17.03 -6.85
CA THR A 10 -7.40 -15.74 -7.56
C THR A 10 -7.44 -14.60 -6.55
N ILE A 11 -6.60 -13.56 -6.71
CA ILE A 11 -6.74 -12.30 -5.99
C ILE A 11 -7.31 -11.23 -6.93
N TRP A 12 -8.39 -10.58 -6.52
CA TRP A 12 -8.97 -9.46 -7.26
C TRP A 12 -8.33 -8.14 -6.83
N MET A 13 -7.58 -7.55 -7.74
CA MET A 13 -6.77 -6.36 -7.46
C MET A 13 -7.61 -5.10 -7.61
N GLN A 14 -7.45 -4.13 -6.70
CA GLN A 14 -8.09 -2.82 -6.78
C GLN A 14 -7.32 -1.76 -5.96
N GLY A 15 -7.58 -0.48 -6.25
CA GLY A 15 -6.98 0.65 -5.55
C GLY A 15 -5.59 1.06 -6.03
N GLY A 16 -4.94 1.93 -5.27
CA GLY A 16 -3.58 2.40 -5.57
C GLY A 16 -2.50 1.40 -5.18
N LEU A 17 -1.23 1.73 -5.47
CA LEU A 17 -0.08 0.83 -5.25
C LEU A 17 -0.04 0.22 -3.84
N GLY A 18 -0.24 1.01 -2.78
CA GLY A 18 -0.22 0.48 -1.40
C GLY A 18 -1.24 -0.65 -1.17
N ASN A 19 -2.46 -0.48 -1.69
CA ASN A 19 -3.51 -1.49 -1.61
C ASN A 19 -3.17 -2.72 -2.46
N GLN A 20 -2.61 -2.50 -3.66
CA GLN A 20 -2.16 -3.59 -4.52
C GLN A 20 -1.09 -4.45 -3.84
N LEU A 21 -0.18 -3.86 -3.08
CA LEU A 21 0.85 -4.59 -2.35
C LEU A 21 0.26 -5.42 -1.19
N PHE A 22 -0.74 -4.92 -0.46
CA PHE A 22 -1.49 -5.70 0.53
C PHE A 22 -2.22 -6.89 -0.10
N GLN A 23 -2.93 -6.65 -1.20
CA GLN A 23 -3.64 -7.69 -1.93
C GLN A 23 -2.67 -8.76 -2.47
N LEU A 24 -1.52 -8.35 -2.99
CA LEU A 24 -0.49 -9.29 -3.44
C LEU A 24 0.03 -10.15 -2.28
N ASN A 25 0.27 -9.55 -1.10
CA ASN A 25 0.71 -10.29 0.08
C ASN A 25 -0.34 -11.33 0.51
N ALA A 26 -1.61 -10.92 0.57
CA ALA A 26 -2.73 -11.81 0.87
C ALA A 26 -2.82 -12.97 -0.13
N GLY A 27 -2.68 -12.67 -1.43
CA GLY A 27 -2.65 -13.67 -2.49
C GLY A 27 -1.52 -14.70 -2.32
N PHE A 28 -0.30 -14.27 -1.97
CA PHE A 28 0.80 -15.20 -1.72
C PHE A 28 0.55 -16.12 -0.52
N HIS A 29 0.03 -15.59 0.59
CA HIS A 29 -0.29 -16.40 1.76
C HIS A 29 -1.42 -17.39 1.50
N ALA A 30 -2.50 -16.94 0.86
CA ALA A 30 -3.61 -17.78 0.46
C ALA A 30 -3.14 -18.92 -0.46
N SER A 31 -2.43 -18.59 -1.54
CA SER A 31 -1.86 -19.56 -2.49
C SER A 31 -0.95 -20.58 -1.82
N THR A 32 -0.11 -20.14 -0.87
CA THR A 32 0.79 -21.03 -0.14
C THR A 32 0.01 -21.96 0.79
N SER A 33 -0.99 -21.44 1.50
CA SER A 33 -1.77 -22.19 2.49
C SER A 33 -2.51 -23.39 1.88
N VAL A 34 -3.08 -23.20 0.69
CA VAL A 34 -3.83 -24.26 -0.03
C VAL A 34 -3.01 -24.96 -1.11
N LYS A 35 -1.70 -24.66 -1.21
CA LYS A 35 -0.76 -25.23 -2.19
C LYS A 35 -1.28 -25.17 -3.63
N ALA A 36 -1.86 -24.04 -4.01
CA ALA A 36 -2.40 -23.81 -5.35
C ALA A 36 -1.73 -22.59 -5.99
N PRO A 37 -1.52 -22.56 -7.32
CA PRO A 37 -1.04 -21.37 -8.01
C PRO A 37 -1.84 -20.11 -7.68
N LEU A 38 -1.15 -18.96 -7.61
CA LEU A 38 -1.79 -17.65 -7.50
C LEU A 38 -2.07 -17.09 -8.89
N ARG A 39 -3.31 -16.67 -9.14
CA ARG A 39 -3.70 -15.85 -10.29
C ARG A 39 -4.06 -14.45 -9.85
N ILE A 40 -3.72 -13.47 -10.68
CA ILE A 40 -4.03 -12.06 -10.45
C ILE A 40 -5.15 -11.63 -11.39
N SER A 41 -6.28 -11.21 -10.84
CA SER A 41 -7.34 -10.57 -11.59
C SER A 41 -7.14 -9.06 -11.61
N ARG A 42 -7.05 -8.51 -12.83
CA ARG A 42 -6.85 -7.08 -13.09
C ARG A 42 -8.12 -6.39 -13.61
N VAL A 43 -9.25 -7.11 -13.60
CA VAL A 43 -10.50 -6.70 -14.25
C VAL A 43 -11.05 -5.38 -13.71
N SER A 44 -10.82 -5.05 -12.43
CA SER A 44 -11.24 -3.77 -11.86
C SER A 44 -10.62 -2.56 -12.59
N TYR A 45 -9.40 -2.69 -13.11
CA TYR A 45 -8.68 -1.63 -13.80
C TYR A 45 -9.11 -1.42 -15.25
N LEU A 46 -9.94 -2.31 -15.81
CA LEU A 46 -10.61 -2.06 -17.10
C LEU A 46 -11.66 -0.94 -16.95
N HIS A 47 -12.23 -0.78 -15.75
CA HIS A 47 -13.29 0.17 -15.46
C HIS A 47 -12.79 1.36 -14.60
N ASN A 48 -11.68 1.20 -13.87
CA ASN A 48 -11.14 2.21 -12.98
C ASN A 48 -10.37 3.31 -13.73
N ARG A 49 -10.90 4.54 -13.71
CA ARG A 49 -10.28 5.70 -14.36
C ARG A 49 -9.25 6.44 -13.49
N LEU A 50 -9.23 6.18 -12.18
CA LEU A 50 -8.42 6.94 -11.22
C LEU A 50 -7.10 6.25 -10.85
N ARG A 51 -7.03 4.92 -10.98
CA ARG A 51 -5.87 4.13 -10.58
C ARG A 51 -5.44 3.20 -11.69
N ARG A 52 -4.13 2.94 -11.75
CA ARG A 52 -3.51 1.99 -12.68
C ARG A 52 -2.99 0.79 -11.91
N TYR A 53 -2.79 -0.32 -12.62
CA TYR A 53 -2.12 -1.50 -12.08
C TYR A 53 -0.60 -1.31 -12.15
N GLU A 54 0.05 -1.20 -10.99
CA GLU A 54 1.44 -0.72 -10.86
C GLU A 54 2.44 -1.86 -10.59
N ILE A 55 1.99 -3.02 -10.11
CA ILE A 55 2.85 -4.09 -9.59
C ILE A 55 3.18 -5.19 -10.61
N ARG A 56 3.08 -4.92 -11.92
CA ARG A 56 3.29 -5.93 -12.97
C ARG A 56 4.64 -6.65 -12.86
N SER A 57 5.69 -5.94 -12.48
CA SER A 57 7.04 -6.49 -12.29
C SER A 57 7.19 -7.39 -11.06
N MET A 58 6.20 -7.41 -10.15
CA MET A 58 6.23 -8.19 -8.90
C MET A 58 5.33 -9.42 -8.94
N THR A 59 4.42 -9.49 -9.91
CA THR A 59 3.42 -10.56 -10.01
C THR A 59 3.83 -11.65 -10.99
N PRO A 60 3.42 -12.91 -10.76
CA PRO A 60 3.63 -13.98 -11.73
C PRO A 60 2.98 -13.62 -13.08
N ASP A 61 3.57 -14.09 -14.19
CA ASP A 61 3.17 -13.74 -15.57
C ASP A 61 1.86 -14.41 -16.04
N VAL A 62 1.00 -14.77 -15.09
CA VAL A 62 -0.29 -15.42 -15.35
C VAL A 62 -1.38 -14.37 -15.18
N SER A 63 -1.46 -13.43 -16.13
CA SER A 63 -2.59 -12.50 -16.18
C SER A 63 -3.84 -13.26 -16.59
N HIS A 64 -4.78 -13.38 -15.67
CA HIS A 64 -6.11 -13.91 -15.94
C HIS A 64 -7.09 -12.74 -15.95
N GLU A 65 -7.70 -12.51 -17.10
CA GLU A 65 -8.82 -11.59 -17.24
C GLU A 65 -10.06 -12.43 -17.49
N SER A 66 -10.87 -12.62 -16.46
CA SER A 66 -12.16 -13.29 -16.59
C SER A 66 -13.27 -12.26 -16.58
N LEU A 67 -13.97 -12.17 -17.72
CA LEU A 67 -15.18 -11.35 -17.85
C LEU A 67 -16.26 -11.76 -16.83
N ILE A 68 -16.22 -12.99 -16.32
CA ILE A 68 -17.13 -13.49 -15.27
C ILE A 68 -16.90 -12.72 -13.96
N GLU A 69 -15.64 -12.49 -13.58
CA GLU A 69 -15.31 -11.73 -12.35
C GLU A 69 -15.81 -10.29 -12.47
N GLY A 70 -15.60 -9.66 -13.62
CA GLY A 70 -16.10 -8.31 -13.89
C GLY A 70 -17.63 -8.20 -13.85
N LEU A 71 -18.34 -9.18 -14.41
CA LEU A 71 -19.80 -9.22 -14.42
C LEU A 71 -20.40 -9.38 -13.02
N TYR A 72 -19.77 -10.17 -12.16
CA TYR A 72 -20.32 -10.50 -10.83
C TYR A 72 -19.84 -9.58 -9.70
N ILE A 73 -18.60 -9.10 -9.76
CA ILE A 73 -18.05 -8.20 -8.72
C ILE A 73 -18.35 -6.74 -9.08
N GLY A 74 -18.28 -6.38 -10.36
CA GLY A 74 -18.59 -5.03 -10.84
C GLY A 74 -17.44 -4.03 -10.65
N SER A 75 -17.80 -2.78 -10.38
CA SER A 75 -16.87 -1.66 -10.22
C SER A 75 -16.21 -1.68 -8.84
N PRO A 76 -14.92 -1.32 -8.71
CA PRO A 76 -14.30 -1.11 -7.41
C PRO A 76 -15.10 -0.08 -6.58
N TYR A 77 -15.08 -0.26 -5.25
CA TYR A 77 -15.76 0.59 -4.27
C TYR A 77 -17.30 0.57 -4.32
N SER A 78 -17.93 -0.54 -4.73
CA SER A 78 -19.38 -0.71 -4.54
C SER A 78 -19.73 -0.75 -3.05
N ASP A 79 -20.77 -0.02 -2.66
CA ASP A 79 -21.27 0.01 -1.29
C ASP A 79 -21.91 -1.34 -0.89
N GLY A 80 -21.61 -1.81 0.32
CA GLY A 80 -22.18 -3.02 0.91
C GLY A 80 -21.16 -4.12 1.21
N GLU A 81 -21.56 -5.08 2.06
CA GLU A 81 -20.77 -6.29 2.31
C GLU A 81 -20.78 -7.16 1.04
N PRO A 82 -19.60 -7.53 0.50
CA PRO A 82 -19.56 -8.38 -0.68
C PRO A 82 -20.13 -9.76 -0.36
N ALA A 83 -20.96 -10.28 -1.26
CA ALA A 83 -21.46 -11.64 -1.14
C ALA A 83 -20.31 -12.64 -1.10
N THR A 84 -20.35 -13.60 -0.19
CA THR A 84 -19.34 -14.66 -0.07
C THR A 84 -19.45 -15.71 -1.19
N GLU A 85 -20.57 -15.74 -1.90
CA GLU A 85 -20.78 -16.55 -3.08
C GLU A 85 -21.64 -15.81 -4.12
N THR A 86 -21.43 -16.10 -5.41
CA THR A 86 -22.25 -15.53 -6.49
C THR A 86 -23.39 -16.48 -6.90
N PRO A 87 -24.46 -15.98 -7.56
CA PRO A 87 -25.54 -16.84 -8.05
C PRO A 87 -25.03 -18.04 -8.85
N ARG A 88 -25.62 -19.22 -8.56
CA ARG A 88 -25.24 -20.51 -9.16
C ARG A 88 -23.81 -20.99 -8.79
N GLY A 89 -23.21 -20.48 -7.71
CA GLY A 89 -21.93 -20.97 -7.18
C GLY A 89 -20.73 -20.75 -8.12
N ARG A 90 -20.79 -19.73 -8.98
CA ARG A 90 -19.73 -19.47 -9.99
C ARG A 90 -18.43 -18.95 -9.39
N LEU A 91 -18.50 -18.11 -8.35
CA LEU A 91 -17.35 -17.60 -7.61
C LEU A 91 -17.58 -17.85 -6.11
N ARG A 92 -16.54 -18.34 -5.43
CA ARG A 92 -16.46 -18.41 -3.97
C ARG A 92 -15.57 -17.26 -3.51
N ILE A 93 -16.18 -16.21 -2.98
CA ILE A 93 -15.52 -14.96 -2.63
C ILE A 93 -15.10 -15.02 -1.16
N ARG A 94 -13.81 -14.79 -0.91
CA ARG A 94 -13.21 -14.76 0.43
C ARG A 94 -12.73 -13.35 0.72
N THR A 95 -13.23 -12.78 1.81
CA THR A 95 -12.83 -11.44 2.29
C THR A 95 -11.72 -11.50 3.34
N SER A 96 -11.41 -12.69 3.84
CA SER A 96 -10.29 -12.96 4.74
C SER A 96 -9.39 -14.06 4.21
N ILE A 97 -8.08 -13.96 4.49
CA ILE A 97 -7.07 -14.96 4.11
C ILE A 97 -7.35 -16.31 4.79
N LYS A 98 -7.85 -16.28 6.03
CA LYS A 98 -8.11 -17.48 6.84
C LYS A 98 -9.27 -18.34 6.30
N ASP A 99 -10.17 -17.74 5.54
CA ASP A 99 -11.38 -18.40 5.03
C ASP A 99 -11.13 -19.06 3.66
N VAL A 100 -9.89 -19.04 3.17
CA VAL A 100 -9.51 -19.67 1.90
C VAL A 100 -9.43 -21.19 2.09
N GLU A 101 -10.27 -21.91 1.35
CA GLU A 101 -10.43 -23.36 1.50
C GLU A 101 -9.69 -24.15 0.40
N GLY A 102 -9.49 -23.55 -0.78
CA GLY A 102 -8.80 -24.24 -1.86
C GLY A 102 -8.87 -23.56 -3.23
N PRO A 103 -8.39 -24.27 -4.27
CA PRO A 103 -8.49 -23.83 -5.66
C PRO A 103 -9.92 -23.46 -6.06
N GLY A 104 -10.08 -22.33 -6.76
CA GLY A 104 -11.36 -21.75 -7.16
C GLY A 104 -11.87 -20.63 -6.25
N ASP A 105 -11.24 -20.42 -5.09
CA ASP A 105 -11.53 -19.28 -4.23
C ASP A 105 -10.95 -17.99 -4.82
N LEU A 106 -11.75 -16.92 -4.74
CA LEU A 106 -11.40 -15.57 -5.15
C LEU A 106 -11.29 -14.68 -3.90
N LEU A 107 -10.13 -14.08 -3.70
CA LEU A 107 -9.90 -13.13 -2.63
C LEU A 107 -10.35 -11.72 -3.07
N LEU A 108 -11.21 -11.11 -2.26
CA LEU A 108 -11.75 -9.76 -2.47
C LEU A 108 -11.62 -8.95 -1.18
N GLY A 109 -10.78 -7.92 -1.21
CA GLY A 109 -10.60 -7.04 -0.06
C GLY A 109 -9.32 -6.23 -0.15
N PHE A 110 -9.11 -5.38 0.85
CA PHE A 110 -7.85 -4.64 1.00
C PHE A 110 -6.85 -5.31 1.93
N PHE A 111 -7.29 -6.25 2.79
CA PHE A 111 -6.43 -7.05 3.68
C PHE A 111 -5.55 -6.19 4.61
N GLN A 112 -6.16 -5.17 5.23
CA GLN A 112 -5.50 -4.21 6.13
C GLN A 112 -5.97 -4.36 7.59
N ASP A 113 -6.79 -5.37 7.87
CA ASP A 113 -7.22 -5.73 9.22
C ASP A 113 -6.11 -6.42 10.02
N GLN A 114 -6.31 -6.55 11.33
CA GLN A 114 -5.34 -7.11 12.27
C GLN A 114 -4.86 -8.51 11.87
N ALA A 115 -5.76 -9.39 11.44
CA ALA A 115 -5.40 -10.76 11.06
C ALA A 115 -4.58 -10.76 9.78
N SER A 116 -4.97 -9.96 8.78
CA SER A 116 -4.26 -9.84 7.51
C SER A 116 -2.85 -9.27 7.68
N VAL A 117 -2.68 -8.22 8.48
CA VAL A 117 -1.35 -7.61 8.68
C VAL A 117 -0.44 -8.51 9.52
N ALA A 118 -0.97 -9.39 10.39
CA ALA A 118 -0.17 -10.32 11.18
C ALA A 118 0.62 -11.32 10.31
N TYR A 119 0.20 -11.58 9.08
CA TYR A 119 0.98 -12.38 8.13
C TYR A 119 2.30 -11.69 7.76
N SER A 120 3.31 -12.51 7.48
CA SER A 120 4.63 -12.01 7.06
C SER A 120 4.55 -11.13 5.82
N SER A 121 5.23 -9.99 5.84
CA SER A 121 5.37 -9.09 4.68
C SER A 121 6.54 -9.51 3.76
N THR A 122 7.27 -10.58 4.10
CA THR A 122 8.46 -11.06 3.35
C THR A 122 8.20 -11.31 1.87
N PRO A 123 7.08 -11.95 1.43
CA PRO A 123 6.85 -12.20 0.01
C PRO A 123 6.85 -10.94 -0.86
N VAL A 124 6.34 -9.84 -0.34
CA VAL A 124 6.26 -8.55 -1.05
C VAL A 124 7.51 -7.72 -0.83
N THR A 125 8.00 -7.62 0.40
CA THR A 125 9.19 -6.82 0.71
C THR A 125 10.47 -7.35 0.05
N SER A 126 10.62 -8.67 -0.11
CA SER A 126 11.76 -9.22 -0.87
C SER A 126 11.74 -8.78 -2.33
N ARG A 127 10.55 -8.72 -2.94
CA ARG A 127 10.36 -8.20 -4.30
C ARG A 127 10.59 -6.71 -4.40
N LEU A 128 10.13 -5.93 -3.42
CA LEU A 128 10.39 -4.49 -3.35
C LEU A 128 11.90 -4.20 -3.28
N SER A 129 12.65 -4.98 -2.49
CA SER A 129 14.12 -4.86 -2.41
C SER A 129 14.84 -5.18 -3.73
N MET A 130 14.18 -5.83 -4.68
CA MET A 130 14.73 -6.17 -6.00
C MET A 130 14.27 -5.21 -7.11
N VAL A 131 13.47 -4.19 -6.79
CA VAL A 131 13.03 -3.19 -7.76
C VAL A 131 14.24 -2.51 -8.38
N ARG A 132 14.35 -2.58 -9.71
CA ARG A 132 15.45 -1.97 -10.45
C ARG A 132 15.26 -0.46 -10.44
N LEU A 133 16.25 0.25 -9.91
CA LEU A 133 16.27 1.70 -9.88
C LEU A 133 16.72 2.27 -11.24
N SER A 134 15.97 3.26 -11.71
CA SER A 134 16.33 4.14 -12.81
C SER A 134 17.57 4.98 -12.45
N ARG A 135 18.16 5.66 -13.43
CA ARG A 135 19.28 6.57 -13.16
C ARG A 135 18.90 7.68 -12.18
N ALA A 136 17.68 8.20 -12.28
CA ALA A 136 17.17 9.20 -11.34
C ALA A 136 16.95 8.57 -9.96
N GLY A 137 16.28 7.41 -9.91
CA GLY A 137 16.06 6.63 -8.69
C GLY A 137 17.35 6.30 -7.94
N SER A 138 18.42 5.92 -8.64
CA SER A 138 19.72 5.66 -8.01
C SER A 138 20.35 6.91 -7.38
N ARG A 139 20.15 8.10 -7.94
CA ARG A 139 20.62 9.36 -7.32
C ARG A 139 19.84 9.66 -6.04
N VAL A 140 18.50 9.54 -6.09
CA VAL A 140 17.66 9.74 -4.91
C VAL A 140 17.93 8.68 -3.84
N ALA A 141 18.19 7.43 -4.24
CA ALA A 141 18.57 6.35 -3.33
C ALA A 141 19.84 6.66 -2.54
N ASN A 142 20.83 7.31 -3.15
CA ASN A 142 22.04 7.72 -2.44
C ASN A 142 21.76 8.82 -1.40
N ILE A 143 20.75 9.67 -1.63
CA ILE A 143 20.32 10.70 -0.67
C ILE A 143 19.50 10.07 0.47
N ALA A 144 18.60 9.15 0.14
CA ALA A 144 17.69 8.54 1.11
C ALA A 144 18.37 7.47 1.99
N ARG A 145 19.41 6.80 1.49
CA ARG A 145 20.05 5.67 2.17
C ARG A 145 20.58 6.06 3.55
N GLY A 146 20.07 5.41 4.59
CA GLY A 146 20.46 5.70 5.98
C GLY A 146 19.98 7.04 6.53
N ALA A 147 19.32 7.89 5.72
CA ALA A 147 18.80 9.17 6.14
C ALA A 147 17.51 9.02 6.96
N VAL A 148 17.10 10.12 7.60
CA VAL A 148 15.75 10.29 8.13
C VAL A 148 14.85 10.78 7.00
N VAL A 149 13.83 10.00 6.66
CA VAL A 149 12.87 10.30 5.60
C VAL A 149 11.51 10.62 6.21
N ALA A 150 10.80 11.60 5.66
CA ALA A 150 9.39 11.84 5.98
C ALA A 150 8.55 11.80 4.71
N HIS A 151 7.44 11.05 4.72
CA HIS A 151 6.48 11.10 3.63
C HIS A 151 5.30 12.01 3.99
N VAL A 152 5.07 13.01 3.14
CA VAL A 152 3.94 13.94 3.23
C VAL A 152 3.00 13.66 2.07
N ARG A 153 1.72 13.45 2.35
CA ARG A 153 0.73 13.08 1.33
C ARG A 153 -0.45 14.06 1.37
N ARG A 154 -0.77 14.70 0.25
CA ARG A 154 -1.93 15.61 0.12
C ARG A 154 -2.87 15.28 -1.03
N GLY A 155 -2.34 14.74 -2.13
CA GLY A 155 -3.01 14.74 -3.44
C GLY A 155 -4.32 13.96 -3.48
N ASP A 156 -4.32 12.72 -3.02
CA ASP A 156 -5.52 11.87 -3.10
C ASP A 156 -6.64 12.29 -2.13
N TYR A 157 -6.33 13.08 -1.10
CA TYR A 157 -7.29 13.58 -0.11
C TYR A 157 -7.97 14.90 -0.53
N ALA A 158 -7.50 15.51 -1.61
CA ALA A 158 -8.12 16.72 -2.17
C ALA A 158 -9.33 16.44 -3.07
N VAL A 159 -9.53 15.18 -3.49
CA VAL A 159 -10.48 14.84 -4.57
C VAL A 159 -11.88 14.47 -4.07
N THR A 160 -12.02 13.88 -2.88
CA THR A 160 -13.33 13.55 -2.31
C THR A 160 -13.44 13.91 -0.83
N THR A 161 -14.54 14.54 -0.43
CA THR A 161 -14.83 14.95 0.95
C THR A 161 -14.73 13.77 1.93
N ALA A 162 -15.13 12.56 1.50
CA ALA A 162 -15.08 11.34 2.30
C ALA A 162 -13.65 10.84 2.58
N ALA A 163 -12.73 10.91 1.61
CA ALA A 163 -11.34 10.51 1.87
C ALA A 163 -10.65 11.52 2.81
N LYS A 164 -10.96 12.81 2.65
CA LYS A 164 -10.45 13.88 3.51
C LYS A 164 -10.95 13.75 4.95
N SER A 165 -12.22 13.39 5.16
CA SER A 165 -12.76 13.16 6.50
C SER A 165 -12.20 11.89 7.15
N MET A 166 -11.99 10.84 6.37
CA MET A 166 -11.60 9.52 6.88
C MET A 166 -10.12 9.43 7.29
N PHE A 167 -9.20 9.97 6.50
CA PHE A 167 -7.76 9.83 6.77
C PHE A 167 -7.07 11.16 7.14
N GLY A 168 -7.67 12.28 6.76
CA GLY A 168 -7.18 13.64 7.03
C GLY A 168 -5.83 14.01 6.45
N GLU A 169 -5.53 15.29 6.57
CA GLU A 169 -4.21 15.87 6.28
C GLU A 169 -3.48 16.06 7.62
N LEU A 170 -2.30 15.46 7.75
CA LEU A 170 -1.51 15.60 8.96
C LEU A 170 -0.83 16.96 8.99
N SER A 171 -0.97 17.65 10.12
CA SER A 171 -0.37 18.97 10.30
C SER A 171 1.15 18.91 10.33
N THR A 172 1.82 20.03 10.00
CA THR A 172 3.28 20.17 10.18
C THR A 172 3.71 19.90 11.63
N ARG A 173 2.83 20.13 12.61
CA ARG A 173 3.07 19.80 14.03
C ARG A 173 3.34 18.31 14.23
N TYR A 174 2.50 17.44 13.65
CA TYR A 174 2.70 15.98 13.69
C TYR A 174 4.10 15.62 13.20
N TYR A 175 4.53 16.18 12.07
CA TYR A 175 5.85 15.89 11.50
C TYR A 175 7.00 16.38 12.39
N ARG A 176 6.87 17.55 13.02
CA ARG A 176 7.89 18.04 13.96
C ARG A 176 8.04 17.11 15.16
N GLU A 177 6.93 16.75 15.80
CA GLU A 177 6.93 15.84 16.96
C GLU A 177 7.42 14.43 16.58
N ALA A 178 7.05 13.94 15.40
CA ALA A 178 7.50 12.65 14.89
C ALA A 178 9.01 12.62 14.60
N LEU A 179 9.55 13.70 14.04
CA LEU A 179 10.99 13.81 13.80
C LEU A 179 11.77 13.97 15.10
N GLU A 180 11.22 14.71 16.06
CA GLU A 180 11.80 14.83 17.41
C GLU A 180 11.91 13.46 18.11
N ALA A 181 10.91 12.59 17.96
CA ALA A 181 10.96 11.22 18.48
C ALA A 181 12.08 10.34 17.85
N LEU A 182 12.56 10.73 16.67
CA LEU A 182 13.72 10.14 15.99
C LEU A 182 15.04 10.87 16.31
N GLY A 183 15.00 11.99 17.02
CA GLY A 183 16.15 12.85 17.28
C GLY A 183 16.60 13.66 16.05
N ALA A 184 15.66 14.01 15.17
CA ALA A 184 15.92 14.73 13.92
C ALA A 184 15.10 16.02 13.82
N SER A 185 15.60 16.97 13.03
CA SER A 185 14.89 18.20 12.69
C SER A 185 14.31 18.19 11.27
N LEU A 186 13.44 19.16 10.96
CA LEU A 186 12.93 19.37 9.60
C LEU A 186 14.07 19.59 8.58
N THR A 187 15.13 20.29 8.98
CA THR A 187 16.25 20.63 8.08
C THR A 187 17.17 19.45 7.77
N GLU A 188 17.18 18.43 8.61
CA GLU A 188 17.98 17.19 8.44
C GLU A 188 17.19 16.08 7.72
N THR A 189 15.92 16.34 7.40
CA THR A 189 15.00 15.34 6.87
C THR A 189 14.87 15.43 5.35
N VAL A 190 14.82 14.27 4.70
CA VAL A 190 14.47 14.15 3.28
C VAL A 190 12.98 13.89 3.14
N PHE A 191 12.25 14.79 2.50
CA PHE A 191 10.81 14.70 2.33
C PHE A 191 10.45 14.04 1.01
N PHE A 192 9.53 13.09 1.04
CA PHE A 192 8.88 12.54 -0.15
C PHE A 192 7.44 13.02 -0.18
N THR A 193 6.99 13.57 -1.30
CA THR A 193 5.65 14.16 -1.40
C THR A 193 5.09 14.15 -2.81
N ASP A 194 3.75 14.15 -2.89
CA ASP A 194 3.02 14.44 -4.13
C ASP A 194 2.80 15.95 -4.37
N ASP A 195 3.06 16.80 -3.36
CA ASP A 195 2.96 18.26 -3.43
C ASP A 195 4.23 18.93 -2.88
N VAL A 196 5.22 19.13 -3.77
CA VAL A 196 6.53 19.71 -3.44
C VAL A 196 6.41 21.16 -2.96
N ALA A 197 5.57 21.95 -3.63
CA ALA A 197 5.42 23.37 -3.33
C ALA A 197 4.80 23.58 -1.94
N HIS A 198 3.85 22.73 -1.55
CA HIS A 198 3.30 22.77 -0.20
C HIS A 198 4.34 22.46 0.87
N VAL A 199 5.11 21.37 0.72
CA VAL A 199 6.11 21.01 1.74
C VAL A 199 7.15 22.12 1.90
N MET A 200 7.65 22.67 0.80
CA MET A 200 8.62 23.78 0.87
C MET A 200 8.07 24.99 1.65
N ARG A 201 6.81 25.37 1.39
CA ARG A 201 6.18 26.54 2.01
C ARG A 201 5.81 26.30 3.47
N ASP A 202 5.12 25.21 3.77
CA ASP A 202 4.51 24.97 5.09
C ASP A 202 5.52 24.42 6.10
N PHE A 203 6.54 23.70 5.63
CA PHE A 203 7.61 23.15 6.46
C PHE A 203 8.85 24.06 6.48
N GLY A 204 8.92 25.05 5.57
CA GLY A 204 10.04 26.00 5.50
C GLY A 204 11.37 25.36 5.11
N VAL A 205 11.33 24.32 4.26
CA VAL A 205 12.50 23.53 3.86
C VAL A 205 12.91 23.80 2.41
N PRO A 206 14.21 23.71 2.07
CA PRO A 206 14.67 23.96 0.70
C PRO A 206 14.26 22.84 -0.25
N ARG A 207 14.13 23.16 -1.56
CA ARG A 207 13.81 22.18 -2.62
C ARG A 207 14.78 20.99 -2.65
N THR A 208 16.04 21.17 -2.25
CA THR A 208 17.07 20.12 -2.21
C THR A 208 16.75 19.01 -1.22
N SER A 209 15.92 19.28 -0.21
CA SER A 209 15.48 18.30 0.78
C SER A 209 14.15 17.63 0.41
N VAL A 210 13.52 18.01 -0.71
CA VAL A 210 12.19 17.52 -1.09
C VAL A 210 12.27 16.75 -2.40
N ILE A 211 11.76 15.53 -2.41
CA ILE A 211 11.66 14.61 -3.53
C ILE A 211 10.18 14.51 -3.93
N GLY A 212 9.86 14.94 -5.14
CA GLY A 212 8.52 14.85 -5.72
C GLY A 212 8.31 13.59 -6.56
N SER A 213 7.06 13.27 -6.86
CA SER A 213 6.70 12.17 -7.78
C SER A 213 7.40 12.25 -9.14
N ALA A 214 7.71 13.46 -9.63
CA ALA A 214 8.40 13.68 -10.90
C ALA A 214 9.92 13.41 -10.84
N ASP A 215 10.50 13.30 -9.65
CA ASP A 215 11.94 13.06 -9.46
C ASP A 215 12.28 11.55 -9.58
N LEU A 216 11.27 10.68 -9.71
CA LEU A 216 11.36 9.22 -9.72
C LEU A 216 10.59 8.63 -10.90
N ALA A 217 10.99 7.44 -11.37
CA ALA A 217 10.43 6.86 -12.59
C ALA A 217 9.06 6.22 -12.38
N SER A 218 8.74 5.77 -11.17
CA SER A 218 7.46 5.12 -10.87
C SER A 218 7.13 5.17 -9.37
N PRO A 219 5.85 5.02 -8.99
CA PRO A 219 5.45 4.87 -7.58
C PRO A 219 6.13 3.68 -6.89
N LEU A 220 6.39 2.60 -7.64
CA LEU A 220 7.06 1.42 -7.11
C LEU A 220 8.53 1.70 -6.77
N GLU A 221 9.22 2.44 -7.64
CA GLU A 221 10.58 2.94 -7.39
C GLU A 221 10.59 3.85 -6.15
N THR A 222 9.60 4.72 -5.99
CA THR A 222 9.47 5.57 -4.79
C THR A 222 9.38 4.77 -3.50
N VAL A 223 8.55 3.74 -3.43
CA VAL A 223 8.46 2.86 -2.23
C VAL A 223 9.81 2.19 -1.95
N ALA A 224 10.46 1.67 -2.99
CA ALA A 224 11.75 1.01 -2.85
C ALA A 224 12.84 1.97 -2.34
N VAL A 225 12.89 3.20 -2.87
CA VAL A 225 13.86 4.23 -2.47
C VAL A 225 13.61 4.73 -1.04
N MET A 226 12.35 5.01 -0.68
CA MET A 226 12.00 5.35 0.72
C MET A 226 12.39 4.23 1.69
N GLY A 227 12.26 2.97 1.26
CA GLY A 227 12.64 1.79 2.02
C GLY A 227 14.13 1.64 2.34
N LEU A 228 15.00 2.47 1.73
CA LEU A 228 16.44 2.50 2.01
C LEU A 228 16.80 3.41 3.20
N ALA A 229 15.83 4.16 3.72
CA ALA A 229 16.03 5.09 4.83
C ALA A 229 16.49 4.37 6.10
N GLY A 230 17.25 5.09 6.95
CA GLY A 230 17.61 4.61 8.28
C GLY A 230 16.47 4.79 9.28
N SER A 231 15.59 5.76 9.04
CA SER A 231 14.33 5.93 9.78
C SER A 231 13.30 6.64 8.91
N ILE A 232 12.01 6.41 9.19
CA ILE A 232 10.92 6.97 8.39
C ILE A 232 9.75 7.47 9.24
N VAL A 233 9.25 8.67 8.92
CA VAL A 233 7.98 9.22 9.39
C VAL A 233 6.95 9.08 8.27
N ILE A 234 5.79 8.49 8.55
CA ILE A 234 4.73 8.25 7.55
C ILE A 234 3.41 8.94 7.88
N PRO A 235 2.55 9.19 6.89
CA PRO A 235 1.15 9.55 7.11
C PRO A 235 0.26 8.30 7.21
N ASN A 236 -1.06 8.49 7.33
CA ASN A 236 -2.08 7.43 7.25
C ASN A 236 -2.20 6.89 5.81
N SER A 237 -1.18 6.15 5.38
CA SER A 237 -0.96 5.84 3.98
C SER A 237 -0.47 4.42 3.79
N THR A 238 -1.26 3.61 3.10
CA THR A 238 -0.89 2.23 2.74
C THR A 238 0.32 2.19 1.82
N PHE A 239 0.57 3.25 1.04
CA PHE A 239 1.77 3.39 0.21
C PHE A 239 3.04 3.45 1.06
N SER A 240 3.04 4.28 2.10
CA SER A 240 4.20 4.51 2.98
C SER A 240 4.37 3.39 4.01
N TRP A 241 3.30 2.66 4.30
CA TRP A 241 3.33 1.45 5.13
C TRP A 241 4.30 0.41 4.54
N TRP A 242 4.31 0.22 3.23
CA TRP A 242 5.23 -0.73 2.58
C TRP A 242 6.69 -0.28 2.57
N ALA A 243 6.95 1.02 2.45
CA ALA A 243 8.30 1.55 2.67
C ALA A 243 8.75 1.34 4.12
N SER A 244 7.83 1.50 5.08
CA SER A 244 8.10 1.28 6.51
C SER A 244 8.41 -0.17 6.85
N GLU A 245 7.77 -1.15 6.19
CA GLU A 245 8.13 -2.57 6.33
C GLU A 245 9.56 -2.89 5.85
N LEU A 246 10.09 -2.11 4.90
CA LEU A 246 11.50 -2.23 4.49
C LEU A 246 12.43 -1.60 5.54
N VAL A 247 12.12 -0.38 5.98
CA VAL A 247 12.91 0.37 6.97
C VAL A 247 12.98 -0.36 8.32
N ARG A 248 11.86 -0.89 8.83
CA ARG A 248 11.78 -1.49 10.17
C ARG A 248 12.70 -2.70 10.40
N ARG A 249 13.29 -3.25 9.33
CA ARG A 249 14.26 -4.35 9.44
C ARG A 249 15.54 -3.93 10.16
N CYS A 250 15.97 -2.68 9.98
CA CYS A 250 17.21 -2.14 10.53
C CYS A 250 17.07 -0.70 11.05
N GLY A 251 15.88 -0.13 11.03
CA GLY A 251 15.61 1.29 11.29
C GLY A 251 14.36 1.52 12.12
N ARG A 252 14.03 2.79 12.36
CA ARG A 252 12.88 3.20 13.18
C ARG A 252 11.76 3.74 12.30
N VAL A 253 10.52 3.43 12.68
CA VAL A 253 9.31 3.91 12.00
C VAL A 253 8.49 4.73 12.97
N VAL A 254 8.05 5.91 12.54
CA VAL A 254 7.06 6.73 13.25
C VAL A 254 5.79 6.81 12.40
N ALA A 255 4.66 6.51 13.02
CA ALA A 255 3.35 6.54 12.39
C ALA A 255 2.34 7.34 13.24
N PRO A 256 1.25 7.84 12.64
CA PRO A 256 0.24 8.58 13.36
C PRO A 256 -0.51 7.67 14.33
N GLN A 257 -0.85 8.17 15.52
CA GLN A 257 -1.53 7.41 16.56
C GLN A 257 -2.92 6.94 16.13
N ARG A 258 -3.64 7.74 15.35
CA ARG A 258 -4.93 7.40 14.76
C ARG A 258 -4.76 7.10 13.28
N TRP A 259 -5.25 5.94 12.83
CA TRP A 259 -5.19 5.58 11.41
C TRP A 259 -6.35 6.16 10.60
N PHE A 260 -7.54 6.11 11.18
CA PHE A 260 -8.76 6.69 10.67
C PHE A 260 -9.20 7.80 11.62
N LEU A 261 -9.39 9.01 11.09
CA LEU A 261 -9.74 10.18 11.90
C LEU A 261 -11.22 10.23 12.26
N ASP A 262 -12.08 9.74 11.35
CA ASP A 262 -13.53 9.64 11.56
C ASP A 262 -13.92 8.43 12.44
N ARG A 263 -13.04 7.44 12.51
CA ARG A 263 -13.21 6.19 13.27
C ARG A 263 -11.96 5.91 14.11
N PRO A 264 -11.70 6.72 15.15
CA PRO A 264 -10.45 6.65 15.92
C PRO A 264 -10.27 5.33 16.70
N GLU A 265 -11.37 4.62 16.98
CA GLU A 265 -11.37 3.30 17.62
C GLU A 265 -11.08 2.15 16.64
N GLU A 266 -11.07 2.43 15.33
CA GLU A 266 -10.80 1.40 14.32
C GLU A 266 -9.32 1.00 14.32
N PHE A 267 -9.09 -0.28 14.04
CA PHE A 267 -7.77 -0.88 14.05
C PHE A 267 -6.77 -0.11 13.16
N SER A 268 -5.58 0.17 13.69
CA SER A 268 -4.48 0.71 12.91
C SER A 268 -3.59 -0.41 12.36
N PRO A 269 -3.31 -0.45 11.05
CA PRO A 269 -2.40 -1.44 10.45
C PRO A 269 -0.93 -1.24 10.84
N ALA A 270 -0.59 -0.19 11.59
CA ALA A 270 0.78 -0.01 12.05
C ALA A 270 1.22 -1.15 12.96
N ARG A 271 2.51 -1.48 12.88
CA ARG A 271 3.08 -2.52 13.73
C ARG A 271 3.23 -2.03 15.17
N SER A 272 3.22 -2.97 16.11
CA SER A 272 3.37 -2.68 17.54
C SER A 272 4.75 -2.13 17.90
N ASP A 273 5.77 -2.40 17.09
CA ASP A 273 7.14 -1.88 17.24
C ASP A 273 7.32 -0.47 16.65
N TRP A 274 6.29 0.13 16.05
CA TRP A 274 6.36 1.49 15.51
C TRP A 274 6.09 2.52 16.59
N ILE A 275 6.83 3.63 16.54
CA ILE A 275 6.59 4.79 17.41
C ILE A 275 5.31 5.48 16.95
N ARG A 276 4.45 5.82 17.90
CA ARG A 276 3.14 6.43 17.63
C ARG A 276 3.14 7.87 18.14
N VAL A 277 2.81 8.81 17.26
CA VAL A 277 2.73 10.24 17.58
C VAL A 277 1.33 10.75 17.29
N ALA A 278 0.82 11.62 18.17
CA ALA A 278 -0.54 12.14 18.07
C ALA A 278 -0.75 12.94 16.78
N ASN A 279 -1.91 12.73 16.17
CA ASN A 279 -2.37 13.42 14.97
C ASN A 279 -3.78 13.98 15.13
#